data_AF-A0A6G3CBN7-F1
#
_entry.id   AF-A0A6G3CBN7-F1
#
_cell.length_a   1.000
_cell.length_b   1.000
_cell.length_c   1.000
_cell.angle_alpha   90.00
_cell.angle_beta   90.00
_cell.angle_gamma   90.00
#
_symmetry.space_group_name_H-M   'P 1'
#
loop_
_entity.id
_entity.type
_entity.pdbx_description
1 polymer ?
#
loop_
_entity_poly.entity_id
_entity_poly.type
_entity_poly.pdbx_seq_one_letter_code
_entity_poly.pdbx_strand_id
1 'polypeptide(L)'
;MSELWSESDAGVLRLPSGRLVRGRGLRHPLHPDAPLPSYGVYLLGRRPPEVPWESAWIRWPDFRLPADRAAARAVLAGVWERAAGERVEIACGGGRGRTGTALACLAVLDGVPGEEAVAYVRRHYDRHAVETPWQRRYVRGFGER
;
A
#
# COMPACT_ATOMS: atom_id res chain seq x y z
N MET A 1 13.71 0.70 -19.78
CA MET A 1 13.02 1.67 -18.91
C MET A 1 11.84 0.94 -18.30
N SER A 2 11.76 0.87 -16.97
CA SER A 2 10.59 0.32 -16.28
C SER A 2 9.43 1.29 -16.50
N GLU A 3 8.40 0.88 -17.23
CA GLU A 3 7.16 1.67 -17.34
C GLU A 3 6.50 1.72 -15.97
N LEU A 4 6.28 2.91 -15.44
CA LEU A 4 5.50 3.13 -14.21
C LEU A 4 4.04 2.71 -14.42
N TRP A 5 3.26 2.66 -13.34
CA TRP A 5 1.81 2.54 -13.47
C TRP A 5 1.24 3.75 -14.22
N SER A 6 0.03 3.61 -14.78
CA SER A 6 -0.77 4.74 -15.23
C SER A 6 -1.70 5.21 -14.10
N GLU A 7 -1.99 6.52 -14.03
CA GLU A 7 -3.03 7.05 -13.13
C GLU A 7 -4.42 6.48 -13.44
N SER A 8 -4.65 6.05 -14.68
CA SER A 8 -5.92 5.42 -15.10
C SER A 8 -6.02 3.95 -14.70
N ASP A 9 -4.94 3.33 -14.23
CA ASP A 9 -4.95 1.93 -13.85
C ASP A 9 -5.78 1.71 -12.59
N ALA A 10 -6.54 0.62 -12.57
CA ALA A 10 -7.41 0.30 -11.45
C ALA A 10 -6.62 0.15 -10.14
N GLY A 11 -7.05 0.89 -9.11
CA GLY A 11 -6.46 0.84 -7.78
C GLY A 11 -5.11 1.55 -7.67
N VAL A 12 -4.71 2.37 -8.64
CA VAL A 12 -3.52 3.22 -8.50
C VAL A 12 -3.86 4.45 -7.67
N LEU A 13 -3.03 4.69 -6.66
CA LEU A 13 -2.98 5.92 -5.90
C LEU A 13 -1.81 6.76 -6.41
N ARG A 14 -2.11 8.00 -6.79
CA ARG A 14 -1.09 9.05 -6.97
C ARG A 14 -0.82 9.70 -5.64
N LEU A 15 0.45 9.75 -5.24
CA LEU A 15 0.94 10.46 -4.06
C LEU A 15 1.27 11.93 -4.41
N PRO A 16 1.38 12.85 -3.43
CA PRO A 16 1.70 14.26 -3.68
C PRO A 16 2.91 14.53 -4.58
N SER A 17 3.97 13.73 -4.46
CA SER A 17 5.19 13.80 -5.28
C SER A 17 4.99 13.36 -6.74
N GLY A 18 3.83 12.81 -7.10
CA GLY A 18 3.55 12.22 -8.40
C GLY A 18 3.90 10.73 -8.48
N ARG A 19 4.47 10.13 -7.44
CA ARG A 19 4.68 8.67 -7.35
C ARG A 19 3.36 7.93 -7.46
N LEU A 20 3.39 6.79 -8.16
CA LEU A 20 2.22 5.96 -8.41
C LEU A 20 2.39 4.60 -7.73
N VAL A 21 1.41 4.21 -6.91
CA VAL A 21 1.41 2.95 -6.17
C VAL A 21 0.09 2.23 -6.39
N ARG A 22 0.13 0.96 -6.82
CA ARG A 22 -1.08 0.16 -6.98
C ARG A 22 -1.47 -0.51 -5.68
N GLY A 23 -2.68 -0.23 -5.18
CA GLY A 23 -3.33 -0.99 -4.11
C GLY A 23 -4.24 -2.07 -4.67
N ARG A 24 -4.09 -3.33 -4.22
CA ARG A 24 -4.90 -4.46 -4.72
C ARG A 24 -5.52 -5.32 -3.62
N GLY A 25 -6.67 -5.91 -3.94
CA GLY A 25 -7.26 -7.02 -3.19
C GLY A 25 -6.93 -8.35 -3.86
N LEU A 26 -6.20 -9.24 -3.18
CA LEU A 26 -5.77 -10.53 -3.72
C LEU A 26 -6.93 -11.47 -4.08
N ARG A 27 -8.11 -11.27 -3.49
CA ARG A 27 -9.33 -12.00 -3.89
C ARG A 27 -9.80 -11.69 -5.30
N HIS A 28 -9.30 -10.62 -5.92
CA HIS A 28 -9.56 -10.28 -7.31
C HIS A 28 -8.31 -10.65 -8.13
N PRO A 29 -8.41 -11.65 -9.03
CA PRO A 29 -7.30 -12.04 -9.87
C PRO A 29 -6.89 -10.88 -10.79
N LEU A 30 -5.62 -10.86 -11.18
CA LEU A 30 -5.15 -9.96 -12.23
C LEU A 30 -5.76 -10.39 -13.57
N HIS A 31 -6.12 -9.43 -14.41
CA HIS A 31 -6.41 -9.72 -15.81
C HIS A 31 -5.15 -10.32 -16.46
N PRO A 32 -5.27 -11.32 -17.36
CA PRO A 32 -4.10 -11.92 -18.02
C PRO A 32 -3.18 -10.89 -18.70
N ASP A 33 -3.77 -9.86 -19.30
CA ASP A 33 -3.05 -8.80 -19.99
C ASP A 33 -2.67 -7.60 -19.09
N ALA A 34 -2.94 -7.70 -17.77
CA ALA A 34 -2.61 -6.61 -16.86
C ALA A 34 -1.09 -6.50 -16.67
N PRO A 35 -0.52 -5.29 -16.67
CA PRO A 35 0.88 -5.10 -16.33
C PRO A 35 1.19 -5.65 -14.93
N LEU A 36 2.29 -6.39 -14.84
CA LEU A 36 2.78 -7.01 -13.62
C LEU A 36 3.63 -6.02 -12.81
N PRO A 37 3.58 -6.10 -11.46
CA PRO A 37 4.45 -5.28 -10.62
C PRO A 37 5.91 -5.72 -10.78
N SER A 38 6.83 -4.76 -10.67
CA SER A 38 8.26 -5.05 -10.48
C SER A 38 8.53 -5.44 -9.02
N TYR A 39 7.74 -4.88 -8.09
CA TYR A 39 7.83 -5.16 -6.66
C TYR A 39 6.46 -5.24 -6.00
N GLY A 40 6.22 -6.28 -5.21
CA GLY A 40 4.97 -6.46 -4.45
C GLY A 40 5.18 -6.52 -2.95
N VAL A 41 4.32 -5.87 -2.17
CA VAL A 41 4.26 -6.02 -0.71
C VAL A 41 2.91 -6.61 -0.30
N TYR A 42 2.96 -7.78 0.34
CA TYR A 42 1.78 -8.52 0.77
C TYR A 42 1.51 -8.35 2.26
N LEU A 43 0.32 -7.84 2.60
CA LEU A 43 -0.11 -7.52 3.96
C LEU A 43 -1.06 -8.61 4.49
N LEU A 44 -0.52 -9.79 4.78
CA LEU A 44 -1.31 -10.98 5.11
C LEU A 44 -0.98 -11.53 6.50
N GLY A 45 -1.99 -12.10 7.17
CA GLY A 45 -1.79 -12.73 8.48
C GLY A 45 -0.99 -14.05 8.42
N ARG A 46 -0.93 -14.67 7.24
CA ARG A 46 -0.16 -15.87 6.92
C ARG A 46 0.76 -15.58 5.73
N ARG A 47 1.83 -16.35 5.59
CA ARG A 47 2.78 -16.20 4.47
C ARG A 47 2.05 -16.41 3.14
N PRO A 48 2.18 -15.49 2.16
CA PRO A 48 1.63 -15.67 0.83
C PRO A 48 2.34 -16.81 0.08
N PRO A 49 1.71 -17.38 -0.97
CA PRO A 49 2.42 -18.16 -1.98
C PRO A 49 3.54 -17.35 -2.64
N GLU A 50 4.51 -18.05 -3.21
CA GLU A 50 5.57 -17.40 -4.01
C GLU A 50 4.98 -16.78 -5.28
N VAL A 51 5.58 -15.66 -5.68
CA VAL A 51 5.24 -14.92 -6.89
C VAL A 51 6.50 -14.77 -7.75
N PRO A 52 6.36 -14.66 -9.09
CA PRO A 52 7.52 -14.64 -9.98
C PRO A 52 8.25 -13.28 -10.01
N TRP A 53 7.83 -12.30 -9.21
CA TRP A 53 8.48 -11.00 -9.07
C TRP A 53 9.02 -10.79 -7.66
N GLU A 54 9.89 -9.81 -7.51
CA GLU A 54 10.45 -9.45 -6.21
C GLU A 54 9.32 -9.05 -5.24
N SER A 55 9.33 -9.59 -4.03
CA SER A 55 8.29 -9.26 -3.07
C SER A 55 8.74 -9.29 -1.62
N ALA A 56 8.03 -8.52 -0.80
CA ALA A 56 8.11 -8.59 0.65
C ALA A 56 6.76 -8.98 1.26
N TRP A 57 6.81 -9.57 2.45
CA TRP A 57 5.63 -9.92 3.22
C TRP A 57 5.70 -9.24 4.58
N ILE A 58 4.60 -8.56 4.93
CA ILE A 58 4.39 -8.03 6.28
C ILE A 58 3.30 -8.88 6.93
N ARG A 59 3.63 -9.52 8.05
CA ARG A 59 2.63 -10.23 8.85
C ARG A 59 1.62 -9.24 9.41
N TRP A 60 0.44 -9.22 8.82
CA TRP A 60 -0.61 -8.25 9.14
C TRP A 60 -1.97 -8.97 9.26
N PRO A 61 -2.35 -9.39 10.48
CA PRO A 61 -3.63 -10.05 10.72
C PRO A 61 -4.81 -9.18 10.31
N ASP A 62 -5.91 -9.81 9.92
CA ASP A 62 -7.06 -9.08 9.40
C ASP A 62 -7.68 -8.16 10.43
N PHE A 63 -8.17 -7.00 9.96
CA PHE A 63 -8.64 -5.90 10.78
C PHE A 63 -7.66 -5.41 11.87
N ARG A 64 -6.38 -5.82 11.88
CA ARG A 64 -5.41 -5.44 12.91
C ARG A 64 -4.35 -4.48 12.38
N LEU A 65 -3.28 -4.31 13.14
CA LEU A 65 -2.04 -3.59 12.78
C LEU A 65 -0.94 -4.60 12.40
N PRO A 66 0.17 -4.16 11.80
CA PRO A 66 1.32 -5.03 11.54
C PRO A 66 1.81 -5.67 12.84
N ALA A 67 2.19 -6.95 12.77
CA ALA A 67 2.75 -7.66 13.93
C ALA A 67 4.07 -7.03 14.41
N ASP A 68 4.87 -6.52 13.46
CA ASP A 68 6.05 -5.71 13.71
C ASP A 68 5.90 -4.38 12.98
N ARG A 69 5.79 -3.29 13.75
CA ARG A 69 5.59 -1.93 13.22
C ARG A 69 6.88 -1.33 12.66
N ALA A 70 8.03 -1.66 13.25
CA ALA A 70 9.32 -1.13 12.80
C ALA A 70 9.72 -1.76 11.46
N ALA A 71 9.60 -3.09 11.36
CA ALA A 71 9.80 -3.80 10.10
C ALA A 71 8.80 -3.32 9.02
N ALA A 72 7.53 -3.13 9.39
CA ALA A 72 6.54 -2.59 8.45
C ALA A 72 6.92 -1.18 7.95
N ARG A 73 7.38 -0.29 8.84
CA ARG A 73 7.84 1.05 8.43
C ARG A 73 9.02 0.98 7.47
N ALA A 74 10.01 0.14 7.75
CA ALA A 74 11.17 -0.04 6.87
C ALA A 74 10.77 -0.52 5.46
N VAL A 75 9.88 -1.51 5.39
CA VAL A 75 9.36 -2.01 4.10
C VAL A 75 8.56 -0.93 3.37
N LEU A 76 7.70 -0.19 4.06
CA LEU A 76 6.90 0.89 3.43
C LEU A 76 7.78 2.06 2.96
N ALA A 77 8.85 2.39 3.68
CA ALA A 77 9.85 3.36 3.19
C ALA A 77 10.51 2.85 1.90
N GLY A 78 10.89 1.57 1.84
CA GLY A 78 11.40 0.96 0.60
C GLY A 78 10.40 1.00 -0.56
N VAL A 79 9.11 0.79 -0.29
CA VAL A 79 8.05 0.95 -1.32
C VAL A 79 8.02 2.39 -1.83
N TRP A 80 8.06 3.37 -0.93
CA TRP A 80 8.02 4.78 -1.28
C TRP A 80 9.19 5.19 -2.19
N GLU A 81 10.41 4.75 -1.86
CA GLU A 81 11.60 4.99 -2.70
C GLU A 81 11.46 4.38 -4.09
N ARG A 82 11.08 3.09 -4.16
CA ARG A 82 10.96 2.36 -5.43
C ARG A 82 9.85 2.88 -6.33
N ALA A 83 8.78 3.44 -5.75
CA ALA A 83 7.67 4.02 -6.50
C ALA A 83 8.08 5.17 -7.43
N ALA A 84 9.29 5.73 -7.27
CA ALA A 84 9.83 6.74 -8.18
C ALA A 84 10.21 6.18 -9.56
N GLY A 85 10.52 4.88 -9.67
CA GLY A 85 11.02 4.26 -10.91
C GLY A 85 10.41 2.91 -11.26
N GLU A 86 9.59 2.35 -10.38
CA GLU A 86 9.10 0.98 -10.50
C GLU A 86 7.59 0.85 -10.28
N ARG A 87 7.02 -0.17 -10.92
CA ARG A 87 5.64 -0.61 -10.66
C ARG A 87 5.58 -1.32 -9.31
N VAL A 88 5.33 -0.55 -8.26
CA VAL A 88 5.15 -1.07 -6.91
C VAL A 88 3.68 -1.39 -6.63
N GLU A 89 3.43 -2.54 -6.01
CA GLU A 89 2.10 -2.97 -5.58
C GLU A 89 2.07 -3.20 -4.07
N ILE A 90 0.98 -2.79 -3.41
CA ILE A 90 0.63 -3.20 -2.06
C ILE A 90 -0.69 -3.97 -2.09
N ALA A 91 -0.71 -5.18 -1.54
CA ALA A 91 -1.90 -6.01 -1.58
C ALA A 91 -2.23 -6.69 -0.24
N CYS A 92 -3.53 -6.77 0.06
CA CYS A 92 -4.08 -7.59 1.13
C CYS A 92 -5.25 -8.41 0.59
N GLY A 93 -5.93 -9.22 1.40
CA GLY A 93 -7.05 -10.04 0.92
C GLY A 93 -8.14 -9.23 0.21
N GLY A 94 -8.50 -8.06 0.76
CA GLY A 94 -9.62 -7.26 0.27
C GLY A 94 -9.28 -5.92 -0.40
N GLY A 95 -8.02 -5.48 -0.35
CA GLY A 95 -7.61 -4.20 -0.94
C GLY A 95 -8.08 -2.95 -0.21
N ARG A 96 -8.75 -3.05 0.95
CA ARG A 96 -9.38 -1.88 1.62
C ARG A 96 -8.75 -1.49 2.95
N GLY A 97 -8.85 -2.32 3.98
CA GLY A 97 -8.32 -1.98 5.30
C GLY A 97 -6.81 -1.92 5.35
N ARG A 98 -6.16 -3.09 5.30
CA ARG A 98 -4.68 -3.19 5.40
C ARG A 98 -3.98 -2.45 4.26
N THR A 99 -4.41 -2.68 3.02
CA THR A 99 -3.91 -1.95 1.85
C THR A 99 -4.10 -0.44 2.00
N GLY A 100 -5.32 0.03 2.29
CA GLY A 100 -5.58 1.45 2.48
C GLY A 100 -4.81 2.05 3.66
N THR A 101 -4.56 1.27 4.73
CA THR A 101 -3.73 1.72 5.85
C THR A 101 -2.28 1.92 5.42
N ALA A 102 -1.71 0.97 4.68
CA ALA A 102 -0.36 1.08 4.15
C ALA A 102 -0.23 2.22 3.13
N LEU A 103 -1.19 2.38 2.22
CA LEU A 103 -1.24 3.52 1.30
C LEU A 103 -1.32 4.87 2.04
N ALA A 104 -2.06 4.94 3.15
CA ALA A 104 -2.12 6.16 3.95
C ALA A 104 -0.80 6.43 4.66
N CYS A 105 -0.10 5.39 5.14
CA CYS A 105 1.27 5.52 5.63
C CYS A 105 2.24 6.02 4.54
N LEU A 106 2.11 5.56 3.29
CA LEU A 106 2.91 6.09 2.18
C LEU A 106 2.60 7.57 1.90
N ALA A 107 1.33 7.97 1.95
CA ALA A 107 0.95 9.38 1.82
C ALA A 107 1.61 10.23 2.92
N VAL A 108 1.73 9.72 4.15
CA VAL A 108 2.46 10.39 5.23
C VAL A 108 3.95 10.53 4.92
N LEU A 109 4.60 9.46 4.45
CA LEU A 109 6.00 9.53 4.01
C LEU A 109 6.20 10.53 2.87
N ASP A 110 5.18 10.68 2.02
CA ASP A 110 5.17 11.59 0.89
C ASP A 110 4.70 13.02 1.26
N GLY A 111 4.63 13.35 2.56
CA GLY A 111 4.41 14.71 3.05
C GLY A 111 2.97 15.07 3.40
N VAL A 112 2.00 14.15 3.29
CA VAL A 112 0.63 14.39 3.78
C VAL A 112 0.63 14.35 5.32
N PRO A 113 0.04 15.35 6.02
CA PRO A 113 -0.10 15.29 7.47
C PRO A 113 -0.81 14.02 7.93
N GLY A 114 -0.34 13.39 9.02
CA GLY A 114 -0.89 12.11 9.50
C GLY A 114 -2.39 12.14 9.80
N GLU A 115 -2.91 13.30 10.21
CA GLU A 115 -4.33 13.54 10.43
C GLU A 115 -5.18 13.60 9.15
N GLU A 116 -4.56 13.97 8.03
CA GLU A 116 -5.20 14.10 6.72
C GLU A 116 -5.05 12.86 5.85
N ALA A 117 -4.01 12.04 6.09
CA ALA A 117 -3.64 10.92 5.22
C ALA A 117 -4.77 9.89 4.98
N VAL A 118 -5.60 9.63 5.98
CA VAL A 118 -6.77 8.75 5.81
C VAL A 118 -7.80 9.39 4.87
N ALA A 119 -8.05 10.69 5.01
CA ALA A 119 -8.97 11.41 4.15
C ALA A 119 -8.42 11.50 2.71
N TYR A 120 -7.11 11.67 2.56
CA TYR A 120 -6.42 11.65 1.27
C TYR A 120 -6.66 10.32 0.54
N VAL A 121 -6.31 9.18 1.15
CA VAL A 121 -6.48 7.87 0.49
C VAL A 121 -7.95 7.56 0.21
N ARG A 122 -8.87 8.02 1.06
CA ARG A 122 -10.32 7.83 0.78
C ARG A 122 -10.82 8.60 -0.43
N ARG A 123 -10.23 9.77 -0.72
CA ARG A 123 -10.57 10.56 -1.91
C ARG A 123 -9.93 10.01 -3.17
N HIS A 124 -8.69 9.55 -3.06
CA HIS A 124 -7.85 9.24 -4.23
C HIS A 124 -7.73 7.73 -4.55
N TYR A 125 -8.20 6.84 -3.68
CA TYR A 125 -8.10 5.39 -3.87
C TYR A 125 -9.44 4.65 -3.65
N ASP A 126 -9.96 4.62 -2.42
CA ASP A 126 -11.23 3.95 -2.11
C ASP A 126 -11.87 4.63 -0.89
N ARG A 127 -13.12 5.09 -1.03
CA ARG A 127 -13.85 5.80 0.04
C ARG A 127 -13.97 5.02 1.36
N HIS A 128 -13.81 3.70 1.31
CA HIS A 128 -13.85 2.77 2.45
C HIS A 128 -12.46 2.35 2.92
N ALA A 129 -11.38 2.92 2.37
CA ALA A 129 -10.02 2.67 2.83
C ALA A 129 -9.87 2.98 4.33
N VAL A 130 -9.02 2.19 4.99
CA VAL A 130 -8.78 2.26 6.44
C VAL A 130 -10.05 1.95 7.23
N GLU A 131 -10.22 0.68 7.58
CA GLU A 131 -11.48 0.11 8.07
C GLU A 131 -11.68 0.36 9.57
N THR A 132 -10.61 0.42 10.35
CA THR A 132 -10.71 0.37 11.82
C THR A 132 -10.17 1.63 12.52
N PRO A 133 -10.67 1.98 13.71
CA PRO A 133 -10.18 3.14 14.46
C PRO A 133 -8.68 3.07 14.80
N TRP A 134 -8.15 1.89 15.14
CA TRP A 134 -6.73 1.74 15.45
C TRP A 134 -5.83 1.82 14.22
N GLN A 135 -6.30 1.42 13.03
CA GLN A 135 -5.58 1.70 11.78
C GLN A 135 -5.48 3.21 11.53
N ARG A 136 -6.56 3.97 11.77
CA ARG A 136 -6.51 5.44 11.65
C ARG A 136 -5.50 6.05 12.63
N ARG A 137 -5.50 5.60 13.89
CA ARG A 137 -4.53 6.05 14.90
C ARG A 137 -3.10 5.69 14.51
N TYR A 138 -2.88 4.50 13.94
CA TYR A 138 -1.58 4.06 13.48
C TYR A 138 -1.03 4.96 12.35
N VAL A 139 -1.89 5.34 11.39
CA VAL A 139 -1.51 6.28 10.31
C VAL A 139 -1.12 7.65 10.87
N ARG A 140 -1.89 8.18 11.83
CA ARG A 140 -1.64 9.52 12.40
C ARG A 140 -0.23 9.67 12.98
N GLY A 141 0.24 8.67 13.72
CA GLY A 141 1.58 8.69 14.32
C GLY A 141 2.68 8.14 13.42
N PHE A 142 2.42 7.88 12.14
CA PHE A 142 3.38 7.20 11.26
C PHE A 142 4.60 8.06 10.90
N GLY A 143 4.42 9.39 10.81
CA GLY A 143 5.48 10.35 10.51
C GLY A 143 6.30 10.82 11.72
N GLU A 144 5.91 10.45 12.94
CA GLU A 144 6.47 10.99 14.19
C GLU A 144 7.73 10.27 14.70
N ARG A 145 8.42 9.48 13.86
CA ARG A 145 9.65 8.76 14.23
C ARG A 145 10.57 8.59 13.04
#